data_AF-A0A6M3KQX5-F1
#
_entry.id   AF-A0A6M3KQX5-F1
#
_cell.length_a   1.000
_cell.length_b   1.000
_cell.length_c   1.000
_cell.angle_alpha   90.00
_cell.angle_beta   90.00
_cell.angle_gamma   90.00
#
_symmetry.space_group_name_H-M   'P 1'
#
loop_
_entity.id
_entity.type
_entity.pdbx_description
1 polymer ?
#
loop_
_entity_poly.entity_id
_entity_poly.type
_entity_poly.pdbx_seq_one_letter_code
_entity_poly.pdbx_strand_id
1 'polypeptide(L)' 'MEYTVEHGHDAVDNVEYYPGLSQKEAVMLARKLATGRKQVYVSWSRSSDGQTGYLNRDGSHDITGKAW' A
#
# COMPACT_ATOMS: atom_id res chain seq x y z
N MET A 1 -1.43 -12.96 -5.46
CA MET A 1 -1.20 -11.51 -5.46
C MET A 1 -0.22 -11.22 -4.37
N GLU A 2 0.77 -10.40 -4.66
CA GLU A 2 1.70 -9.85 -3.69
C GLU A 2 1.36 -8.37 -3.48
N TYR A 3 1.58 -7.87 -2.26
CA TYR A 3 1.29 -6.49 -1.91
C TYR A 3 2.55 -5.78 -1.42
N THR A 4 2.64 -4.49 -1.72
CA THR A 4 3.70 -3.60 -1.25
C THR A 4 3.06 -2.42 -0.53
N VAL A 5 3.54 -2.11 0.68
CA VAL A 5 3.14 -0.89 1.40
C VAL A 5 4.20 0.18 1.17
N GLU A 6 3.76 1.35 0.71
CA GLU A 6 4.56 2.55 0.51
C GLU A 6 4.18 3.57 1.58
N HIS A 7 5.17 4.10 2.30
CA HIS A 7 4.95 5.01 3.42
C HIS A 7 5.85 6.24 3.29
N GLY A 8 5.23 7.40 3.07
CA GLY A 8 5.91 8.70 3.01
C GLY A 8 5.82 9.47 4.32
N HIS A 9 6.93 10.11 4.72
CA HIS A 9 7.00 11.01 5.87
C HIS A 9 6.85 12.49 5.45
N ASP A 10 6.02 13.27 6.17
CA ASP A 10 5.63 14.66 5.84
C ASP A 10 6.75 15.70 5.69
N ALA A 11 7.98 15.39 6.07
CA ALA A 11 9.05 16.39 6.21
C ALA A 11 10.35 16.05 5.48
N VAL A 12 10.48 14.84 4.93
CA VAL A 12 11.70 14.37 4.27
C VAL A 12 11.28 13.38 3.20
N ASP A 13 11.85 13.46 2.00
CA ASP A 13 11.61 12.56 0.84
C ASP A 13 11.97 11.07 1.09
N ASN A 14 11.93 10.61 2.33
CA ASN A 14 12.13 9.23 2.72
C ASN A 14 10.81 8.48 2.54
N VAL A 15 10.75 7.71 1.45
CA VAL A 15 9.70 6.71 1.23
C VAL A 15 10.24 5.35 1.64
N GLU A 16 9.53 4.69 2.56
CA GLU A 16 9.81 3.32 2.94
C GLU A 16 8.92 2.36 2.13
N TYR A 17 9.50 1.25 1.68
CA TYR A 17 8.82 0.23 0.90
C TYR A 17 8.87 -1.12 1.63
N TYR A 18 7.72 -1.78 1.71
CA TYR A 18 7.56 -3.08 2.34
C TYR A 18 6.92 -4.07 1.35
N PRO A 19 7.72 -4.73 0.47
CA PRO A 19 7.23 -5.66 -0.55
C PRO A 19 6.99 -7.08 0.01
N GLY A 20 6.45 -7.99 -0.81
CA GLY A 20 6.34 -9.41 -0.44
C GLY A 20 5.19 -9.76 0.51
N LEU A 21 4.25 -8.85 0.75
CA LEU A 21 3.23 -9.03 1.78
C LEU A 21 2.00 -9.76 1.24
N SER A 22 1.35 -10.54 2.11
CA SER A 22 -0.05 -10.93 1.89
C SER A 22 -0.99 -9.72 2.05
N GLN A 23 -2.21 -9.83 1.52
CA GLN A 23 -3.22 -8.77 1.67
C GLN A 23 -3.45 -8.41 3.13
N LYS A 24 -3.56 -9.42 4.01
CA LYS A 24 -3.83 -9.22 5.44
C LYS A 24 -2.68 -8.48 6.13
N GLU A 25 -1.43 -8.84 5.83
CA GLU A 25 -0.25 -8.18 6.37
C GLU A 25 -0.16 -6.74 5.89
N ALA A 26 -0.39 -6.51 4.60
CA ALA A 26 -0.41 -5.17 4.01
C ALA A 26 -1.48 -4.27 4.67
N VAL A 27 -2.69 -4.78 4.90
CA VAL A 27 -3.76 -4.05 5.60
C VAL A 27 -3.37 -3.71 7.04
N MET A 28 -2.80 -4.67 7.79
CA MET A 28 -2.39 -4.43 9.18
C MET A 28 -1.26 -3.39 9.26
N LEU A 29 -0.27 -3.48 8.37
CA LEU A 29 0.85 -2.55 8.30
C LEU A 29 0.38 -1.16 7.88
N ALA A 30 -0.44 -1.07 6.83
CA ALA A 30 -0.98 0.20 6.36
C ALA A 30 -1.79 0.92 7.45
N ARG A 31 -2.65 0.21 8.19
CA ARG A 31 -3.37 0.77 9.35
C ARG A 31 -2.44 1.27 10.46
N LYS A 32 -1.32 0.58 10.70
CA LYS A 32 -0.33 0.99 11.70
C LYS A 32 0.42 2.26 11.29
N LEU A 33 0.72 2.39 9.99
CA LEU A 33 1.48 3.50 9.44
C LEU A 33 0.61 4.73 9.11
N ALA A 34 -0.67 4.54 8.78
CA ALA A 34 -1.66 5.57 8.47
C ALA A 34 -2.13 6.35 9.72
N THR A 35 -1.17 6.92 10.45
CA THR A 35 -1.39 7.77 11.62
C THR A 35 -0.83 9.16 11.36
N GLY A 36 -1.53 10.21 11.82
CA GLY A 36 -1.09 11.59 11.61
C GLY A 36 -1.30 12.08 10.17
N ARG A 37 -0.30 12.76 9.59
CA ARG A 37 -0.34 13.34 8.24
C ARG A 37 0.36 12.46 7.18
N LYS A 38 0.82 11.28 7.57
CA LYS A 38 1.57 10.34 6.73
C LYS A 38 0.75 9.83 5.56
N GLN A 39 1.35 9.78 4.38
CA GLN A 39 0.74 9.20 3.19
C GLN A 39 1.15 7.74 3.07
N VAL A 40 0.17 6.84 3.11
CA VAL A 40 0.39 5.40 2.98
C VAL A 40 -0.40 4.89 1.79
N TYR A 41 0.28 4.20 0.88
CA TYR A 41 -0.35 3.51 -0.25
C TYR A 41 -0.05 2.03 -0.18
N VAL A 42 -0.99 1.22 -0.66
CA VAL A 42 -0.81 -0.22 -0.77
C VAL A 42 -0.99 -0.61 -2.22
N SER A 43 0.08 -1.01 -2.88
CA SER A 43 0.02 -1.53 -4.24
C SER A 43 -0.08 -3.06 -4.22
N TRP A 44 -0.65 -3.64 -5.27
CA TRP A 44 -0.70 -5.07 -5.50
C TRP A 44 -0.16 -5.42 -6.88
N SER A 45 0.41 -6.61 -6.99
CA SER A 45 0.81 -7.23 -8.25
C SER A 45 0.27 -8.65 -8.34
N ARG A 46 -0.30 -8.99 -9.49
CA ARG A 46 -0.85 -10.32 -9.77
C ARG A 46 0.03 -11.03 -10.79
N SER A 47 0.79 -12.01 -10.32
CA SER A 47 1.76 -12.75 -11.15
C SER A 47 1.14 -13.54 -12.31
N SER A 48 -0.15 -13.91 -12.24
CA SER A 48 -0.81 -14.71 -13.28
C SER A 48 -1.01 -13.96 -14.60
N ASP A 49 -1.23 -12.66 -14.54
CA ASP A 49 -1.57 -11.82 -15.69
C ASP A 49 -0.76 -10.51 -15.74
N GLY A 50 0.17 -10.30 -14.80
CA GLY A 50 1.02 -9.12 -14.72
C GLY A 50 0.29 -7.84 -14.32
N GLN A 51 -0.99 -7.92 -13.94
CA GLN A 51 -1.76 -6.74 -13.55
C GLN A 51 -1.25 -6.16 -12.24
N THR A 52 -1.27 -4.84 -12.15
CA THR A 52 -0.95 -4.08 -10.94
C THR A 52 -2.03 -3.06 -10.63
N GLY A 53 -2.07 -2.60 -9.38
CA GLY A 53 -2.97 -1.54 -8.95
C GLY A 53 -2.78 -1.27 -7.46
N TYR A 54 -3.81 -0.71 -6.83
CA TYR A 54 -3.82 -0.35 -5.43
C TYR A 54 -4.95 -1.05 -4.68
N LEU A 55 -4.68 -1.42 -3.44
CA LEU A 55 -5.67 -1.86 -2.48
C LEU A 55 -6.03 -0.64 -1.64
N ASN A 56 -7.27 -0.16 -1.76
CA ASN A 56 -7.74 0.99 -0.99
C ASN A 56 -8.24 0.55 0.40
N ARG A 57 -8.40 1.51 1.31
CA ARG A 57 -8.83 1.28 2.69
C ARG A 57 -10.21 0.62 2.81
N ASP A 58 -11.11 0.89 1.86
CA ASP A 58 -12.44 0.28 1.75
C ASP A 58 -12.38 -1.18 1.27
N GLY A 59 -11.20 -1.66 0.89
CA GLY A 59 -10.95 -3.00 0.38
C GLY A 59 -11.06 -3.13 -1.13
N SER A 60 -11.29 -2.02 -1.88
CA SER A 60 -11.34 -2.07 -3.34
C SER A 60 -9.95 -2.25 -3.96
N HIS A 61 -9.89 -2.93 -5.10
CA HIS A 61 -8.72 -3.00 -5.97
C HIS A 61 -8.94 -2.10 -7.18
N ASP A 62 -8.18 -1.01 -7.27
CA ASP A 62 -8.32 -0.02 -8.35
C ASP A 62 -6.97 0.29 -9.01
N ILE A 63 -6.99 0.80 -10.25
CA ILE A 63 -5.77 1.22 -10.95
C ILE A 63 -5.19 2.50 -10.30
N THR A 64 -6.05 3.33 -9.71
CA THR A 64 -5.65 4.56 -8.99
C THR A 64 -5.71 4.34 -7.48
N GLY A 65 -4.60 4.62 -6.79
CA GLY A 65 -4.51 4.49 -5.34
C GLY A 65 -5.03 5.71 -4.59
N LYS A 66 -5.68 5.46 -3.45
CA LYS A 66 -5.99 6.47 -2.44
C LYS A 66 -5.10 6.26 -1.22
N ALA A 67 -4.75 7.34 -0.54
CA ALA A 67 -4.05 7.23 0.74
C ALA A 67 -4.92 6.50 1.78
N TRP A 68 -4.30 5.62 2.56
CA TRP A 68 -4.92 4.82 3.63
C TRP A 68 -5.26 5.64 4.88
#